data_AF-A0A845XQ44-F1
#
_entry.id   AF-A0A845XQ44-F1
#
_cell.length_a   1.000
_cell.length_b   1.000
_cell.length_c   1.000
_cell.angle_alpha   90.00
_cell.angle_beta   90.00
_cell.angle_gamma   90.00
#
_symmetry.space_group_name_H-M   'P 1'
#
loop_
_entity.id
_entity.type
_entity.pdbx_description
1 polymer ?
#
loop_
_entity_poly.entity_id
_entity_poly.type
_entity_poly.pdbx_seq_one_letter_code
_entity_poly.pdbx_strand_id
1 'polypeptide(L)'
;MENFHWASNDYSPRGTAETVIEPSLTFNIDANGNISAYLPEEIHFKDDYGHWRPVCPFFELHARLSNHYEGPLTINLLEEAGLSLSDVTWKVEAANHKAYHYTLSEGDKVEGVVTVTGDDHSAQTIPGTSPVNGGTPLVPQGKEIPLGQVQVIRPNPTWSEIRLRITPPKGLVYGPTNLEERDLSALVPETQNQAAFLRKIHCMLDRNAKWPQWQPVDEDYRTNPGGLYAQDPDGKSLGCLDDSNDGLITVTLTGTAVAEGKLTAYARYTCCPQDFQPDRRPFVSIADGLSNLVKREEVLESDFIGNWPETEKDIADLMQRVRETMEASNLDHQNLRSKLGNEAFSGNPDEPFDPVAPRPGHPLPLTELGRMNHARFLAYEVFKQRLGQRPELFKQWIRNPLAEPQPYDTQMPALMRGSDSAPMYITQRQYYLMQKWLEIVKNSLENGDV
;
A
#
# COMPACT_ATOMS: atom_id res chain seq x y z
N MET A 1 -14.88 1.78 5.18
CA MET A 1 -14.92 0.62 4.28
C MET A 1 -15.33 -0.58 5.11
N GLU A 2 -16.10 -1.46 4.51
CA GLU A 2 -16.53 -2.71 5.14
C GLU A 2 -15.33 -3.65 5.34
N ASN A 3 -15.31 -4.38 6.47
CA ASN A 3 -14.22 -5.28 6.82
C ASN A 3 -14.35 -6.62 6.11
N PHE A 4 -13.23 -7.15 5.63
CA PHE A 4 -13.14 -8.43 4.94
C PHE A 4 -11.75 -9.04 5.16
N HIS A 5 -11.62 -10.34 4.88
CA HIS A 5 -10.34 -11.03 4.84
C HIS A 5 -10.20 -11.84 3.54
N TRP A 6 -8.97 -12.03 3.09
CA TRP A 6 -8.69 -13.02 2.05
C TRP A 6 -8.86 -14.42 2.64
N ALA A 7 -9.71 -15.22 2.00
CA ALA A 7 -9.92 -16.61 2.35
C ALA A 7 -8.99 -17.51 1.54
N SER A 8 -9.02 -18.81 1.83
CA SER A 8 -8.31 -19.79 1.01
C SER A 8 -8.95 -19.86 -0.37
N ASN A 9 -8.13 -19.74 -1.41
CA ASN A 9 -8.59 -19.91 -2.79
C ASN A 9 -9.04 -21.37 -3.02
N ASP A 10 -10.12 -21.55 -3.78
CA ASP A 10 -10.56 -22.87 -4.21
C ASP A 10 -9.75 -23.34 -5.42
N TYR A 11 -8.68 -24.08 -5.14
CA TYR A 11 -7.82 -24.72 -6.13
C TYR A 11 -8.34 -26.10 -6.58
N SER A 12 -9.56 -26.51 -6.22
CA SER A 12 -10.12 -27.77 -6.69
C SER A 12 -10.34 -27.76 -8.21
N PRO A 13 -10.48 -28.93 -8.87
CA PRO A 13 -10.73 -28.99 -10.32
C PRO A 13 -11.97 -28.24 -10.80
N ARG A 14 -12.91 -27.92 -9.90
CA ARG A 14 -14.14 -27.13 -10.19
C ARG A 14 -14.11 -25.75 -9.56
N GLY A 15 -13.07 -25.41 -8.80
CA GLY A 15 -12.89 -24.11 -8.19
C GLY A 15 -12.57 -23.03 -9.21
N THR A 16 -12.75 -21.78 -8.82
CA THR A 16 -12.41 -20.62 -9.66
C THR A 16 -10.92 -20.33 -9.62
N ALA A 17 -10.23 -20.79 -8.56
CA ALA A 17 -8.88 -20.40 -8.17
C ALA A 17 -8.66 -18.89 -8.09
N GLU A 18 -9.73 -18.11 -7.97
CA GLU A 18 -9.66 -16.66 -7.80
C GLU A 18 -9.45 -16.32 -6.33
N THR A 19 -8.86 -15.15 -6.06
CA THR A 19 -8.80 -14.62 -4.70
C THR A 19 -10.22 -14.47 -4.17
N VAL A 20 -10.49 -15.19 -3.08
CA VAL A 20 -11.78 -15.12 -2.38
C VAL A 20 -11.65 -14.11 -1.25
N ILE A 21 -12.61 -13.19 -1.17
CA ILE A 21 -12.80 -12.30 -0.02
C ILE A 21 -14.04 -12.76 0.76
N GLU A 22 -13.90 -12.84 2.07
CA GLU A 22 -14.99 -13.17 2.99
C GLU A 22 -15.29 -11.96 3.88
N PRO A 23 -16.58 -11.65 4.12
CA PRO A 23 -16.96 -10.57 5.02
C PRO A 23 -16.49 -10.90 6.43
N SER A 24 -16.06 -9.86 7.15
CA SER A 24 -15.68 -9.95 8.55
C SER A 24 -16.43 -8.89 9.35
N LEU A 25 -16.45 -9.04 10.67
CA LEU A 25 -17.13 -8.08 11.53
C LEU A 25 -16.61 -6.67 11.26
N THR A 26 -17.53 -5.80 10.85
CA THR A 26 -17.28 -4.38 10.64
C THR A 26 -17.77 -3.63 11.86
N PHE A 27 -16.94 -2.71 12.35
CA PHE A 27 -17.21 -1.95 13.55
C PHE A 27 -17.65 -0.52 13.24
N ASN A 28 -18.79 -0.13 13.80
CA ASN A 28 -19.27 1.25 13.83
C ASN A 28 -18.94 1.87 15.18
N ILE A 29 -18.24 3.00 15.14
CA ILE A 29 -17.88 3.78 16.32
C ILE A 29 -18.63 5.10 16.27
N ASP A 30 -19.34 5.43 17.35
CA ASP A 30 -20.03 6.72 17.49
C ASP A 30 -19.09 7.82 18.02
N ALA A 31 -19.60 9.05 18.13
CA ALA A 31 -18.82 10.20 18.60
C ALA A 31 -18.31 10.08 20.06
N ASN A 32 -18.88 9.16 20.86
CA ASN A 32 -18.52 8.91 22.26
C ASN A 32 -17.63 7.67 22.45
N GLY A 33 -17.16 7.09 21.34
CA GLY A 33 -16.33 5.90 21.29
C GLY A 33 -17.07 4.60 21.52
N ASN A 34 -18.41 4.59 21.55
CA ASN A 34 -19.16 3.35 21.70
C ASN A 34 -19.04 2.53 20.41
N ILE A 35 -18.79 1.24 20.60
CA ILE A 35 -18.60 0.27 19.52
C ILE A 35 -19.86 -0.58 19.32
N SER A 36 -20.21 -0.78 18.06
CA SER A 36 -21.18 -1.77 17.60
C SER A 36 -20.60 -2.51 16.39
N ALA A 37 -21.10 -3.71 16.11
CA ALA A 37 -20.59 -4.54 15.04
C ALA A 37 -21.72 -5.12 14.18
N TYR A 38 -21.43 -5.33 12.90
CA TYR A 38 -22.28 -6.07 11.96
C TYR A 38 -21.42 -6.85 10.97
N LEU A 39 -21.98 -7.87 10.35
CA LEU A 39 -21.34 -8.58 9.25
C LEU A 39 -21.86 -7.98 7.93
N PRO A 40 -20.99 -7.44 7.06
CA PRO A 40 -21.42 -6.85 5.80
C PRO A 40 -21.82 -7.94 4.80
N GLU A 41 -22.81 -7.66 3.95
CA GLU A 41 -23.22 -8.54 2.84
C GLU A 41 -22.54 -8.16 1.51
N GLU A 42 -22.11 -6.91 1.39
CA GLU A 42 -21.42 -6.38 0.21
C GLU A 42 -20.40 -5.29 0.61
N ILE A 43 -19.44 -5.00 -0.27
CA ILE A 43 -18.44 -3.94 -0.05
C ILE A 43 -18.91 -2.65 -0.72
N HIS A 44 -19.23 -1.66 0.11
CA HIS A 44 -19.49 -0.31 -0.37
C HIS A 44 -18.22 0.54 -0.31
N PHE A 45 -17.77 1.01 -1.48
CA PHE A 45 -16.68 1.98 -1.55
C PHE A 45 -17.13 3.40 -1.21
N LYS A 46 -18.41 3.71 -1.41
CA LYS A 46 -18.97 5.04 -1.15
C LYS A 46 -20.07 5.03 -0.11
N ASP A 47 -20.25 6.15 0.58
CA ASP A 47 -21.42 6.41 1.40
C ASP A 47 -22.61 6.90 0.56
N ASP A 48 -23.75 7.09 1.20
CA ASP A 48 -25.00 7.53 0.55
C ASP A 48 -24.91 8.95 -0.03
N TYR A 49 -23.86 9.70 0.35
CA TYR A 49 -23.57 11.05 -0.17
C TYR A 49 -22.54 11.02 -1.31
N GLY A 50 -22.05 9.83 -1.68
CA GLY A 50 -21.07 9.64 -2.74
C GLY A 50 -19.62 9.87 -2.33
N HIS A 51 -19.33 10.05 -1.04
CA HIS A 51 -17.96 10.13 -0.53
C HIS A 51 -17.34 8.74 -0.40
N TRP A 52 -16.03 8.64 -0.60
CA TRP A 52 -15.32 7.39 -0.37
C TRP A 52 -15.29 7.03 1.12
N ARG A 53 -15.57 5.76 1.42
CA ARG A 53 -15.51 5.20 2.78
C ARG A 53 -14.08 4.78 3.08
N PRO A 54 -13.33 5.48 3.94
CA PRO A 54 -11.96 5.09 4.26
C PRO A 54 -11.89 3.77 5.01
N VAL A 55 -10.77 3.07 4.91
CA VAL A 55 -10.39 2.01 5.86
C VAL A 55 -9.91 2.70 7.14
N CYS A 56 -10.51 2.37 8.29
CA CYS A 56 -10.16 2.95 9.58
C CYS A 56 -9.66 1.83 10.51
N PRO A 57 -8.36 1.54 10.57
CA PRO A 57 -7.84 0.43 11.36
C PRO A 57 -7.98 0.68 12.87
N PHE A 58 -8.08 -0.43 13.61
CA PHE A 58 -7.91 -0.45 15.06
C PHE A 58 -6.50 -0.91 15.42
N PHE A 59 -5.93 -0.29 16.43
CA PHE A 59 -4.70 -0.71 17.09
C PHE A 59 -5.08 -1.21 18.48
N GLU A 60 -4.90 -2.51 18.69
CA GLU A 60 -5.21 -3.17 19.96
C GLU A 60 -3.95 -3.23 20.83
N LEU A 61 -4.08 -2.86 22.10
CA LEU A 61 -3.00 -2.96 23.07
C LEU A 61 -2.92 -4.39 23.59
N HIS A 62 -1.78 -5.04 23.43
CA HIS A 62 -1.50 -6.35 24.02
C HIS A 62 -0.59 -6.23 25.24
N ALA A 63 -0.72 -7.16 26.18
CA ALA A 63 0.09 -7.24 27.37
C ALA A 63 0.70 -8.64 27.55
N ARG A 64 1.88 -8.67 28.18
CA ARG A 64 2.49 -9.87 28.75
C ARG A 64 2.53 -9.71 30.27
N LEU A 65 1.86 -10.59 30.98
CA LEU A 65 1.75 -10.54 32.45
C LEU A 65 2.73 -11.52 33.11
N SER A 66 3.00 -11.31 34.40
CA SER A 66 3.91 -12.16 35.20
C SER A 66 3.43 -13.60 35.35
N ASN A 67 2.13 -13.86 35.16
CA ASN A 67 1.52 -15.19 35.14
C ASN A 67 1.61 -15.89 33.76
N HIS A 68 2.45 -15.37 32.85
CA HIS A 68 2.63 -15.86 31.48
C HIS A 68 1.43 -15.68 30.54
N TYR A 69 0.40 -14.93 30.93
CA TYR A 69 -0.61 -14.49 29.97
C TYR A 69 0.02 -13.58 28.92
N GLU A 70 -0.29 -13.83 27.65
CA GLU A 70 0.08 -13.00 26.51
C GLU A 70 -1.13 -12.86 25.59
N GLY A 71 -1.61 -11.63 25.41
CA GLY A 71 -2.84 -11.38 24.67
C GLY A 71 -3.34 -9.94 24.80
N PRO A 72 -4.54 -9.66 24.31
CA PRO A 72 -5.15 -8.33 24.39
C PRO A 72 -5.28 -7.85 25.83
N LEU A 73 -4.89 -6.60 26.09
CA LEU A 73 -5.13 -5.96 27.37
C LEU A 73 -6.60 -5.51 27.41
N THR A 74 -7.33 -6.01 28.41
CA THR A 74 -8.74 -5.70 28.63
C THR A 74 -8.91 -4.79 29.83
N ILE A 75 -10.08 -4.16 29.95
CA ILE A 75 -10.42 -3.33 31.11
C ILE A 75 -10.36 -4.15 32.42
N ASN A 76 -10.81 -5.41 32.40
CA ASN A 76 -10.76 -6.28 33.58
C ASN A 76 -9.32 -6.58 34.00
N LEU A 77 -8.41 -6.82 33.04
CA LEU A 77 -6.99 -7.06 33.34
C LEU A 77 -6.31 -5.82 33.91
N LEU A 78 -6.68 -4.62 33.46
CA LEU A 78 -6.22 -3.37 34.08
C LEU A 78 -6.70 -3.26 35.54
N GLU A 79 -8.00 -3.47 35.77
CA GLU A 79 -8.60 -3.38 37.10
C GLU A 79 -8.03 -4.41 38.08
N GLU A 80 -7.82 -5.65 37.63
CA GLU A 80 -7.15 -6.71 38.41
C GLU A 80 -5.72 -6.33 38.80
N ALA A 81 -5.03 -5.56 37.96
CA ALA A 81 -3.71 -5.01 38.25
C ALA A 81 -3.75 -3.72 39.11
N GLY A 82 -4.94 -3.24 39.49
CA GLY A 82 -5.10 -1.98 40.22
C GLY A 82 -4.83 -0.74 39.37
N LEU A 83 -4.93 -0.87 38.05
CA LEU A 83 -4.78 0.20 37.06
C LEU A 83 -6.16 0.58 36.49
N SER A 84 -6.18 1.68 35.75
CA SER A 84 -7.37 2.26 35.13
C SER A 84 -7.10 2.67 33.69
N LEU A 85 -8.15 3.01 32.93
CA LEU A 85 -7.99 3.55 31.58
C LEU A 85 -7.18 4.86 31.56
N SER A 86 -7.26 5.69 32.60
CA SER A 86 -6.47 6.92 32.69
C SER A 86 -4.96 6.69 32.83
N ASP A 87 -4.53 5.47 33.16
CA ASP A 87 -3.12 5.08 33.22
C ASP A 87 -2.53 4.76 31.84
N VAL A 88 -3.38 4.66 30.82
CA VAL A 88 -3.00 4.47 29.42
C VAL A 88 -2.97 5.83 28.74
N THR A 89 -1.87 6.17 28.08
CA THR A 89 -1.74 7.37 27.25
C THR A 89 -1.32 6.98 25.85
N TRP A 90 -2.09 7.44 24.86
CA TRP A 90 -1.79 7.31 23.44
C TRP A 90 -1.26 8.65 22.93
N LYS A 91 -0.08 8.64 22.32
CA LYS A 91 0.46 9.76 21.54
C LYS A 91 0.48 9.33 20.09
N VAL A 92 -0.19 10.09 19.24
CA VAL A 92 -0.22 9.87 17.79
C VAL A 92 0.45 11.04 17.10
N GLU A 93 1.47 10.74 16.31
CA GLU A 93 2.21 11.68 15.49
C GLU A 93 1.89 11.37 14.03
N ALA A 94 1.56 12.39 13.24
CA ALA A 94 1.28 12.27 11.81
C ALA A 94 2.13 13.30 11.04
N ALA A 95 2.63 12.92 9.88
CA ALA A 95 3.44 13.79 9.06
C ALA A 95 3.18 13.63 7.56
N ASN A 96 3.11 14.75 6.84
CA ASN A 96 3.29 14.80 5.39
C ASN A 96 4.58 15.58 5.09
N HIS A 97 5.60 14.84 4.64
CA HIS A 97 6.92 15.39 4.28
C HIS A 97 7.15 15.45 2.77
N LYS A 98 6.10 15.30 1.94
CA LYS A 98 6.22 15.29 0.48
C LYS A 98 6.90 16.55 -0.03
N ALA A 99 6.43 17.73 0.37
CA ALA A 99 7.02 19.00 -0.04
C ALA A 99 8.46 19.16 0.46
N TYR A 100 8.71 18.86 1.74
CA TYR A 100 10.05 18.84 2.33
C TYR A 100 11.03 17.92 1.58
N HIS A 101 10.60 16.74 1.12
CA HIS A 101 11.45 15.82 0.37
C HIS A 101 12.07 16.49 -0.87
N TYR A 102 11.32 17.34 -1.57
CA TYR A 102 11.79 18.09 -2.74
C TYR A 102 12.58 19.33 -2.36
N THR A 103 12.10 20.11 -1.40
CA THR A 103 12.67 21.44 -1.13
C THR A 103 13.80 21.44 -0.12
N LEU A 104 13.84 20.42 0.74
CA LEU A 104 14.66 20.33 1.96
C LEU A 104 14.45 21.53 2.90
N SER A 105 13.34 22.24 2.76
CA SER A 105 12.99 23.41 3.58
C SER A 105 12.14 22.96 4.75
N GLU A 106 12.64 23.17 5.97
CA GLU A 106 11.91 22.80 7.20
C GLU A 106 10.50 23.40 7.27
N GLY A 107 10.32 24.62 6.75
CA GLY A 107 8.99 25.25 6.64
C GLY A 107 7.99 24.52 5.74
N ASP A 108 8.43 23.59 4.88
CA ASP A 108 7.56 22.80 4.00
C ASP A 108 7.13 21.45 4.63
N LYS A 109 7.53 21.16 5.86
CA LYS A 109 6.97 20.02 6.62
C LYS A 109 5.55 20.35 7.06
N VAL A 110 4.69 19.34 7.10
CA VAL A 110 3.36 19.40 7.72
C VAL A 110 3.28 18.28 8.74
N GLU A 111 3.23 18.65 10.02
CA GLU A 111 3.30 17.70 11.13
C GLU A 111 2.21 18.01 12.15
N GLY A 112 1.69 16.96 12.79
CA GLY A 112 0.67 17.07 13.83
C GLY A 112 0.87 16.03 14.92
N VAL A 113 0.50 16.39 16.14
CA VAL A 113 0.58 15.52 17.32
C VAL A 113 -0.69 15.65 18.13
N VAL A 114 -1.24 14.51 18.54
CA VAL A 114 -2.36 14.43 19.49
C VAL A 114 -1.99 13.46 20.60
N THR A 115 -2.33 13.80 21.84
CA THR A 115 -2.20 12.93 22.99
C THR A 115 -3.58 12.75 23.62
N VAL A 116 -4.01 11.50 23.80
CA VAL A 116 -5.29 11.13 24.43
C VAL A 116 -5.06 10.10 25.52
N THR A 117 -5.79 10.20 26.63
CA THR A 117 -5.80 9.20 27.69
C THR A 117 -6.77 8.07 27.35
N GLY A 118 -6.60 6.89 27.95
CA GLY A 118 -7.41 5.72 27.65
C GLY A 118 -8.91 5.87 28.00
N ASP A 119 -9.24 6.86 28.81
CA ASP A 119 -10.60 7.23 29.21
C ASP A 119 -11.18 8.44 28.42
N ASP A 120 -10.40 9.04 27.51
CA ASP A 120 -10.90 10.04 26.57
C ASP A 120 -11.36 9.36 25.26
N HIS A 121 -12.67 9.17 25.16
CA HIS A 121 -13.31 8.50 24.03
C HIS A 121 -13.78 9.45 22.92
N SER A 122 -13.47 10.74 23.04
CA SER A 122 -13.82 11.72 22.03
C SER A 122 -12.94 11.57 20.78
N ALA A 123 -13.51 11.84 19.61
CA ALA A 123 -12.74 11.87 18.37
C ALA A 123 -11.92 13.17 18.31
N GLN A 124 -10.60 13.05 18.20
CA GLN A 124 -9.67 14.18 18.15
C GLN A 124 -9.05 14.27 16.76
N THR A 125 -9.11 15.46 16.14
CA THR A 125 -8.46 15.70 14.84
C THR A 125 -6.97 15.92 15.05
N ILE A 126 -6.12 15.38 14.17
CA ILE A 126 -4.67 15.63 14.19
C ILE A 126 -4.38 16.90 13.36
N PRO A 127 -4.01 18.03 14.00
CA PRO A 127 -3.81 19.29 13.29
C PRO A 127 -2.42 19.33 12.65
N GLY A 128 -2.35 19.26 11.32
CA GLY A 128 -1.12 19.40 10.57
C GLY A 128 -0.72 20.86 10.40
N THR A 129 0.45 21.23 10.91
CA THR A 129 0.99 22.59 10.86
C THR A 129 2.44 22.59 10.37
N SER A 130 2.91 23.73 9.86
CA SER A 130 4.30 23.89 9.45
C SER A 130 5.16 24.54 10.55
N PRO A 131 6.42 24.11 10.73
CA PRO A 131 7.33 24.71 11.72
C PRO A 131 7.60 26.20 11.46
N VAL A 132 7.53 27.03 12.51
CA VAL A 132 7.78 28.49 12.43
C VAL A 132 9.28 28.82 12.29
N ASN A 133 10.16 27.97 12.82
CA ASN A 133 11.61 28.23 12.86
C ASN A 133 12.35 27.71 11.61
N GLY A 134 11.63 27.23 10.59
CA GLY A 134 12.17 26.49 9.44
C GLY A 134 12.23 27.27 8.12
N GLY A 135 12.07 28.59 8.15
CA GLY A 135 11.87 29.43 6.96
C GLY A 135 10.40 29.86 6.82
N THR A 136 9.98 30.27 5.61
CA THR A 136 8.58 30.61 5.35
C THR A 136 7.71 29.35 5.43
N PRO A 137 6.73 29.28 6.35
CA PRO A 137 5.93 28.07 6.55
C PRO A 137 4.95 27.85 5.39
N LEU A 138 4.83 26.60 4.94
CA LEU A 138 3.91 26.20 3.87
C LEU A 138 2.45 26.32 4.30
N VAL A 139 2.13 25.84 5.50
CA VAL A 139 0.84 26.08 6.15
C VAL A 139 0.95 27.38 6.95
N PRO A 140 0.21 28.46 6.59
CA PRO A 140 0.28 29.73 7.30
C PRO A 140 -0.06 29.60 8.78
N GLN A 141 0.55 30.44 9.62
CA GLN A 141 0.29 30.45 11.07
C GLN A 141 -1.20 30.63 11.37
N GLY A 142 -1.73 29.80 12.27
CA GLY A 142 -3.15 29.80 12.64
C GLY A 142 -4.06 29.04 11.67
N LYS A 143 -3.51 28.41 10.63
CA LYS A 143 -4.21 27.43 9.78
C LYS A 143 -3.66 26.03 10.03
N GLU A 144 -4.44 25.03 9.61
CA GLU A 144 -4.09 23.62 9.75
C GLU A 144 -4.60 22.80 8.57
N ILE A 145 -3.90 21.70 8.27
CA ILE A 145 -4.37 20.61 7.41
C ILE A 145 -4.79 19.47 8.33
N PRO A 146 -6.05 19.01 8.33
CA PRO A 146 -6.45 17.84 9.08
C PRO A 146 -5.73 16.59 8.55
N LEU A 147 -4.85 15.98 9.36
CA LEU A 147 -4.10 14.77 8.99
C LEU A 147 -4.83 13.47 9.35
N GLY A 148 -6.11 13.57 9.73
CA GLY A 148 -6.93 12.45 10.17
C GLY A 148 -7.47 12.66 11.58
N GLN A 149 -8.02 11.60 12.15
CA GLN A 149 -8.60 11.61 13.50
C GLN A 149 -8.19 10.37 14.30
N VAL A 150 -8.11 10.56 15.60
CA VAL A 150 -7.83 9.51 16.58
C VAL A 150 -9.01 9.39 17.54
N GLN A 151 -9.34 8.17 17.95
CA GLN A 151 -10.39 7.95 18.94
C GLN A 151 -10.10 6.71 19.76
N VAL A 152 -10.07 6.82 21.09
CA VAL A 152 -10.00 5.65 21.97
C VAL A 152 -11.38 5.03 22.05
N ILE A 153 -11.45 3.73 21.81
CA ILE A 153 -12.71 3.00 21.83
C ILE A 153 -13.09 2.71 23.27
N ARG A 154 -14.34 3.01 23.61
CA ARG A 154 -14.89 2.72 24.94
C ARG A 154 -15.07 1.21 25.08
N PRO A 155 -14.33 0.54 25.97
CA PRO A 155 -14.49 -0.88 26.19
C PRO A 155 -15.88 -1.17 26.78
N ASN A 156 -16.44 -2.33 26.47
CA ASN A 156 -17.68 -2.82 27.06
C ASN A 156 -17.63 -4.34 27.26
N PRO A 157 -18.65 -4.97 27.89
CA PRO A 157 -18.60 -6.42 28.17
C PRO A 157 -18.47 -7.32 26.93
N THR A 158 -18.85 -6.85 25.75
CA THR A 158 -18.72 -7.60 24.49
C THR A 158 -17.36 -7.37 23.82
N TRP A 159 -16.83 -6.16 23.93
CA TRP A 159 -15.53 -5.76 23.38
C TRP A 159 -14.73 -5.07 24.49
N SER A 160 -14.08 -5.89 25.30
CA SER A 160 -13.43 -5.43 26.54
C SER A 160 -12.00 -4.93 26.32
N GLU A 161 -11.51 -5.06 25.09
CA GLU A 161 -10.13 -4.78 24.70
C GLU A 161 -9.88 -3.28 24.56
N ILE A 162 -8.67 -2.85 24.91
CA ILE A 162 -8.27 -1.44 24.82
C ILE A 162 -7.75 -1.19 23.40
N ARG A 163 -8.49 -0.36 22.65
CA ARG A 163 -8.22 -0.08 21.24
C ARG A 163 -8.17 1.41 20.96
N LEU A 164 -7.31 1.78 20.03
CA LEU A 164 -7.29 3.08 19.37
C LEU A 164 -7.75 2.93 17.91
N ARG A 165 -8.64 3.78 17.44
CA ARG A 165 -9.00 3.87 16.02
C ARG A 165 -8.28 5.05 15.37
N ILE A 166 -7.73 4.81 14.20
CA ILE A 166 -7.26 5.87 13.29
C ILE A 166 -8.27 6.00 12.16
N THR A 167 -8.76 7.22 11.92
CA THR A 167 -9.52 7.58 10.73
C THR A 167 -8.63 8.44 9.85
N PRO A 168 -8.31 7.99 8.61
CA PRO A 168 -7.46 8.76 7.71
C PRO A 168 -8.13 10.08 7.32
N PRO A 169 -7.36 11.04 6.78
CA PRO A 169 -7.91 12.28 6.28
C PRO A 169 -8.78 12.07 5.04
N LYS A 170 -9.43 13.13 4.56
CA LYS A 170 -10.49 13.05 3.56
C LYS A 170 -10.00 12.85 2.12
N GLY A 171 -8.69 12.93 1.87
CA GLY A 171 -8.13 12.89 0.51
C GLY A 171 -8.26 14.24 -0.20
N LEU A 172 -8.20 15.35 0.54
CA LEU A 172 -8.30 16.70 -0.01
C LEU A 172 -6.96 17.17 -0.56
N VAL A 173 -7.02 18.05 -1.56
CA VAL A 173 -5.84 18.71 -2.14
C VAL A 173 -5.84 20.17 -1.71
N TYR A 174 -4.69 20.64 -1.25
CA TYR A 174 -4.42 21.99 -0.81
C TYR A 174 -3.45 22.66 -1.79
N GLY A 175 -3.69 23.92 -2.11
CA GLY A 175 -2.87 24.68 -3.05
C GLY A 175 -2.47 26.04 -2.50
N PRO A 176 -1.50 26.72 -3.13
CA PRO A 176 -1.17 28.09 -2.76
C PRO A 176 -2.32 29.04 -3.09
N THR A 177 -2.39 30.14 -2.33
CA THR A 177 -3.43 31.17 -2.50
C THR A 177 -3.47 31.84 -3.87
N ASN A 178 -2.39 31.76 -4.65
CA ASN A 178 -2.32 32.30 -6.02
C ASN A 178 -2.43 31.23 -7.11
N LEU A 179 -2.88 30.01 -6.80
CA LEU A 179 -2.93 28.90 -7.78
C LEU A 179 -3.73 29.26 -9.04
N GLU A 180 -4.80 30.04 -8.92
CA GLU A 180 -5.65 30.47 -10.04
C GLU A 180 -4.91 31.37 -11.05
N GLU A 181 -3.86 32.05 -10.61
CA GLU A 181 -3.03 32.96 -11.43
C GLU A 181 -1.91 32.23 -12.18
N ARG A 182 -1.71 30.93 -11.92
CA ARG A 182 -0.62 30.13 -12.49
C ARG A 182 -1.01 29.47 -13.80
N ASP A 183 -0.01 29.12 -14.60
CA ASP A 183 -0.21 28.32 -15.80
C ASP A 183 -0.50 26.86 -15.41
N LEU A 184 -1.73 26.42 -15.65
CA LEU A 184 -2.21 25.07 -15.35
C LEU A 184 -2.31 24.19 -16.60
N SER A 185 -1.85 24.63 -17.76
CA SER A 185 -2.04 23.93 -19.04
C SER A 185 -1.37 22.54 -19.09
N ALA A 186 -0.31 22.33 -18.31
CA ALA A 186 0.33 21.02 -18.15
C ALA A 186 -0.50 20.04 -17.29
N LEU A 187 -1.37 20.54 -16.41
CA LEU A 187 -2.17 19.75 -15.47
C LEU A 187 -3.63 19.57 -15.92
N VAL A 188 -4.22 20.63 -16.49
CA VAL A 188 -5.62 20.70 -16.89
C VAL A 188 -5.67 20.86 -18.41
N PRO A 189 -6.06 19.80 -19.16
CA PRO A 189 -6.22 19.90 -20.61
C PRO A 189 -7.22 20.98 -21.01
N GLU A 190 -7.05 21.60 -22.18
CA GLU A 190 -7.97 22.64 -22.69
C GLU A 190 -9.44 22.18 -22.79
N THR A 191 -9.66 20.87 -22.90
CA THR A 191 -10.99 20.26 -22.93
C THR A 191 -11.68 20.21 -21.57
N GLN A 192 -10.97 20.50 -20.48
CA GLN A 192 -11.48 20.52 -19.12
C GLN A 192 -11.74 21.94 -18.60
N ASN A 193 -12.80 22.09 -17.81
CA ASN A 193 -13.12 23.37 -17.19
C ASN A 193 -12.19 23.66 -15.99
N GLN A 194 -11.20 24.52 -16.20
CA GLN A 194 -10.23 24.92 -15.18
C GLN A 194 -10.88 25.47 -13.90
N ALA A 195 -11.92 26.30 -14.00
CA ALA A 195 -12.61 26.83 -12.83
C ALA A 195 -13.30 25.71 -12.02
N ALA A 196 -13.83 24.68 -12.69
CA ALA A 196 -14.40 23.51 -12.02
C ALA A 196 -13.34 22.64 -11.35
N PHE A 197 -12.15 22.55 -11.93
CA PHE A 197 -11.00 21.89 -11.33
C PHE A 197 -10.54 22.62 -10.06
N LEU A 198 -10.32 23.94 -10.14
CA LEU A 198 -9.88 24.77 -9.01
C LEU A 198 -10.84 24.75 -7.82
N ARG A 199 -12.17 24.66 -8.05
CA ARG A 199 -13.17 24.53 -6.97
C ARG A 199 -12.99 23.27 -6.10
N LYS A 200 -12.20 22.29 -6.53
CA LYS A 200 -11.88 21.07 -5.77
C LYS A 200 -10.61 21.21 -4.93
N ILE A 201 -9.89 22.33 -5.04
CA ILE A 201 -8.62 22.56 -4.36
C ILE A 201 -8.81 23.60 -3.25
N HIS A 202 -8.31 23.28 -2.06
CA HIS A 202 -8.30 24.18 -0.92
C HIS A 202 -7.10 25.13 -1.02
N CYS A 203 -7.27 26.25 -1.74
CA CYS A 203 -6.25 27.28 -1.94
C CYS A 203 -5.98 28.08 -0.65
N MET A 204 -5.15 27.54 0.25
CA MET A 204 -4.84 28.15 1.54
C MET A 204 -3.35 28.23 1.90
N LEU A 205 -2.48 27.55 1.15
CA LEU A 205 -1.05 27.46 1.42
C LEU A 205 -0.34 28.79 1.12
N ASP A 206 0.79 29.04 1.80
CA ASP A 206 1.59 30.23 1.56
C ASP A 206 2.30 30.14 0.20
N ARG A 207 1.96 31.04 -0.71
CA ARG A 207 2.56 31.13 -2.05
C ARG A 207 4.07 31.46 -2.02
N ASN A 208 4.57 31.98 -0.90
CA ASN A 208 5.97 32.35 -0.71
C ASN A 208 6.79 31.28 0.00
N ALA A 209 6.16 30.17 0.42
CA ALA A 209 6.89 29.01 0.90
C ALA A 209 7.79 28.44 -0.21
N LYS A 210 8.76 27.60 0.17
CA LYS A 210 9.71 27.06 -0.81
C LYS A 210 9.01 26.13 -1.79
N TRP A 211 8.01 25.37 -1.36
CA TRP A 211 7.33 24.40 -2.20
C TRP A 211 6.65 24.98 -3.46
N PRO A 212 5.77 26.00 -3.39
CA PRO A 212 5.20 26.62 -4.60
C PRO A 212 6.23 27.31 -5.51
N GLN A 213 7.43 27.59 -5.00
CA GLN A 213 8.51 28.22 -5.75
C GLN A 213 9.54 27.22 -6.28
N TRP A 214 9.42 25.95 -5.87
CA TRP A 214 10.43 24.95 -6.15
C TRP A 214 10.43 24.55 -7.63
N GLN A 215 11.64 24.45 -8.17
CA GLN A 215 11.94 24.01 -9.51
C GLN A 215 13.04 22.95 -9.39
N PRO A 216 12.89 21.77 -10.01
CA PRO A 216 13.99 20.82 -10.06
C PRO A 216 15.19 21.42 -10.78
N VAL A 217 16.38 21.09 -10.31
CA VAL A 217 17.62 21.33 -11.08
C VAL A 217 17.79 20.21 -12.10
N ASP A 218 18.65 20.41 -13.11
CA ASP A 218 19.00 19.35 -14.05
C ASP A 218 19.50 18.11 -13.29
N GLU A 219 18.98 16.93 -13.67
CA GLU A 219 19.28 15.62 -13.03
C GLU A 219 18.89 15.51 -11.54
N ASP A 220 17.82 16.18 -11.10
CA ASP A 220 17.31 16.03 -9.74
C ASP A 220 16.65 14.67 -9.49
N TYR A 221 17.42 13.71 -8.97
CA TYR A 221 16.96 12.35 -8.65
C TYR A 221 15.77 12.27 -7.69
N ARG A 222 15.46 13.33 -6.94
CA ARG A 222 14.26 13.38 -6.07
C ARG A 222 12.96 13.35 -6.88
N THR A 223 13.03 13.69 -8.16
CA THR A 223 11.90 13.64 -9.10
C THR A 223 11.77 12.32 -9.84
N ASN A 224 12.57 11.30 -9.49
CA ASN A 224 12.48 9.98 -10.09
C ASN A 224 11.75 9.00 -9.15
N PRO A 225 10.64 8.37 -9.57
CA PRO A 225 10.00 8.44 -10.89
C PRO A 225 9.31 9.78 -11.17
N GLY A 226 9.23 10.18 -12.45
CA GLY A 226 8.50 11.40 -12.83
C GLY A 226 7.01 11.38 -12.49
N GLY A 227 6.39 12.57 -12.39
CA GLY A 227 4.95 12.73 -12.15
C GLY A 227 4.52 12.71 -10.67
N LEU A 228 5.46 12.83 -9.73
CA LEU A 228 5.19 12.77 -8.28
C LEU A 228 4.64 14.08 -7.68
N TYR A 229 4.60 15.17 -8.46
CA TYR A 229 4.05 16.46 -8.05
C TYR A 229 3.37 17.15 -9.23
N ALA A 230 2.47 18.09 -8.91
CA ALA A 230 1.81 18.91 -9.92
C ALA A 230 2.76 20.05 -10.36
N GLN A 231 2.97 20.20 -11.66
CA GLN A 231 3.91 21.16 -12.23
C GLN A 231 3.27 22.01 -13.33
N ASP A 232 3.81 23.22 -13.53
CA ASP A 232 3.51 24.04 -14.70
C ASP A 232 4.33 23.56 -15.93
N PRO A 233 4.13 24.14 -17.13
CA PRO A 233 4.83 23.69 -18.34
C PRO A 233 6.36 23.79 -18.26
N ASP A 234 6.89 24.67 -17.42
CA ASP A 234 8.33 24.83 -17.22
C ASP A 234 8.89 23.82 -16.19
N GLY A 235 8.04 22.95 -15.62
CA GLY A 235 8.41 21.96 -14.62
C GLY A 235 8.47 22.52 -13.19
N LYS A 236 8.01 23.75 -12.96
CA LYS A 236 7.96 24.32 -11.61
C LYS A 236 6.82 23.71 -10.83
N SER A 237 7.03 23.45 -9.55
CA SER A 237 5.95 23.01 -8.67
C SER A 237 4.82 24.03 -8.65
N LEU A 238 3.58 23.55 -8.84
CA LEU A 238 2.36 24.32 -8.65
C LEU A 238 2.04 24.54 -7.17
N GLY A 239 2.79 23.91 -6.25
CA GLY A 239 2.61 24.05 -4.81
C GLY A 239 1.45 23.24 -4.23
N CYS A 240 0.85 22.32 -5.00
CA CYS A 240 -0.22 21.47 -4.50
C CYS A 240 0.32 20.41 -3.52
N LEU A 241 -0.43 20.14 -2.46
CA LEU A 241 -0.14 19.13 -1.44
C LEU A 241 -1.44 18.38 -1.10
N ASP A 242 -1.40 17.06 -1.03
CA ASP A 242 -2.51 16.24 -0.53
C ASP A 242 -2.46 16.12 1.01
N ASP A 243 -3.52 15.64 1.64
CA ASP A 243 -3.53 15.34 3.09
C ASP A 243 -2.98 13.94 3.44
N SER A 244 -2.55 13.15 2.45
CA SER A 244 -1.93 11.84 2.69
C SER A 244 -0.73 11.96 3.62
N ASN A 245 -0.65 11.04 4.59
CA ASN A 245 0.36 11.07 5.64
C ASN A 245 0.66 9.67 6.16
N ASP A 246 1.75 9.57 6.90
CA ASP A 246 2.08 8.43 7.74
C ASP A 246 2.32 8.87 9.18
N GLY A 247 2.32 7.92 10.11
CA GLY A 247 2.40 8.27 11.52
C GLY A 247 2.91 7.18 12.45
N LEU A 248 3.30 7.62 13.64
CA LEU A 248 3.76 6.81 14.75
C LEU A 248 2.72 6.89 15.88
N ILE A 249 2.29 5.73 16.34
CA ILE A 249 1.47 5.57 17.53
C ILE A 249 2.41 5.11 18.64
N THR A 250 2.48 5.89 19.71
CA THR A 250 3.17 5.52 20.94
C THR A 250 2.13 5.34 22.03
N VAL A 251 2.08 4.17 22.64
CA VAL A 251 1.22 3.90 23.79
C VAL A 251 2.09 3.73 25.03
N THR A 252 1.73 4.45 26.09
CA THR A 252 2.41 4.37 27.38
C THR A 252 1.41 3.88 28.42
N LEU A 253 1.80 2.87 29.19
CA LEU A 253 1.09 2.43 30.38
C LEU A 253 1.96 2.78 31.59
N THR A 254 1.40 3.49 32.57
CA THR A 254 2.09 3.84 33.83
C THR A 254 1.39 3.23 35.03
N GLY A 255 2.11 3.02 36.13
CA GLY A 255 1.50 2.58 37.39
C GLY A 255 2.40 1.66 38.19
N THR A 256 2.06 1.45 39.47
CA THR A 256 2.89 0.64 40.38
C THR A 256 2.91 -0.85 40.04
N ALA A 257 1.88 -1.35 39.36
CA ALA A 257 1.79 -2.72 38.86
C ALA A 257 2.51 -2.95 37.52
N VAL A 258 3.03 -1.88 36.91
CA VAL A 258 3.74 -1.92 35.62
C VAL A 258 5.22 -2.14 35.88
N ALA A 259 5.87 -2.99 35.07
CA ALA A 259 7.31 -3.17 35.14
C ALA A 259 8.03 -1.82 35.01
N GLU A 260 8.96 -1.54 35.94
CA GLU A 260 9.70 -0.26 36.01
C GLU A 260 8.81 0.99 36.20
N GLY A 261 7.53 0.80 36.55
CA GLY A 261 6.55 1.88 36.73
C GLY A 261 6.02 2.49 35.43
N LYS A 262 6.57 2.10 34.28
CA LYS A 262 6.20 2.61 32.95
C LYS A 262 6.65 1.65 31.86
N LEU A 263 5.73 1.31 30.95
CA LEU A 263 6.04 0.60 29.71
C LEU A 263 5.58 1.40 28.49
N THR A 264 6.25 1.21 27.36
CA THR A 264 5.92 1.87 26.11
C THR A 264 5.95 0.88 24.95
N ALA A 265 4.94 0.94 24.09
CA ALA A 265 4.88 0.20 22.83
C ALA A 265 4.60 1.13 21.65
N TYR A 266 4.87 0.63 20.44
CA TYR A 266 4.84 1.42 19.23
C TYR A 266 4.11 0.70 18.11
N ALA A 267 3.40 1.46 17.28
CA ALA A 267 2.86 1.01 16.00
C ALA A 267 3.01 2.11 14.96
N ARG A 268 2.95 1.76 13.68
CA ARG A 268 2.95 2.72 12.57
C ARG A 268 1.69 2.55 11.73
N TYR A 269 1.26 3.63 11.11
CA TYR A 269 0.22 3.61 10.09
C TYR A 269 0.63 4.46 8.89
N THR A 270 0.02 4.19 7.75
CA THR A 270 0.19 4.95 6.52
C THR A 270 -1.15 5.11 5.85
N CYS A 271 -1.50 6.33 5.47
CA CYS A 271 -2.70 6.63 4.71
C CYS A 271 -2.39 6.47 3.21
N CYS A 272 -3.02 5.49 2.58
CA CYS A 272 -2.84 5.19 1.16
C CYS A 272 -4.10 5.57 0.37
N PRO A 273 -4.00 5.69 -0.97
CA PRO A 273 -5.18 5.70 -1.84
C PRO A 273 -6.07 4.50 -1.58
N GLN A 274 -7.35 4.65 -1.93
CA GLN A 274 -8.33 3.58 -1.80
C GLN A 274 -7.93 2.37 -2.66
N ASP A 275 -7.93 1.18 -2.06
CA ASP A 275 -7.92 -0.08 -2.81
C ASP A 275 -9.30 -0.25 -3.46
N PHE A 276 -9.33 -0.28 -4.79
CA PHE A 276 -10.56 -0.42 -5.59
C PHE A 276 -10.80 -1.85 -6.09
N GLN A 277 -9.87 -2.77 -5.84
CA GLN A 277 -9.96 -4.17 -6.25
C GLN A 277 -9.43 -5.07 -5.12
N PRO A 278 -10.09 -5.07 -3.94
CA PRO A 278 -9.64 -5.83 -2.77
C PRO A 278 -9.63 -7.36 -2.99
N ASP A 279 -10.33 -7.82 -4.03
CA ASP A 279 -10.34 -9.20 -4.53
C ASP A 279 -9.14 -9.51 -5.46
N ARG A 280 -8.19 -8.59 -5.64
CA ARG A 280 -7.02 -8.76 -6.51
C ARG A 280 -5.75 -8.44 -5.74
N ARG A 281 -4.89 -9.44 -5.57
CA ARG A 281 -3.69 -9.31 -4.74
C ARG A 281 -2.47 -8.97 -5.61
N PRO A 282 -1.63 -8.00 -5.20
CA PRO A 282 -0.40 -7.70 -5.93
C PRO A 282 0.57 -8.88 -5.83
N PHE A 283 1.23 -9.23 -6.95
CA PHE A 283 2.20 -10.33 -6.98
C PHE A 283 3.46 -10.07 -6.11
N VAL A 284 3.75 -8.80 -5.81
CA VAL A 284 4.66 -8.38 -4.74
C VAL A 284 3.93 -7.40 -3.85
N SER A 285 3.60 -7.83 -2.64
CA SER A 285 3.02 -6.99 -1.58
C SER A 285 4.10 -6.41 -0.66
N ILE A 286 3.71 -5.45 0.19
CA ILE A 286 4.57 -4.95 1.28
C ILE A 286 5.00 -6.09 2.21
N ALA A 287 4.11 -7.06 2.48
CA ALA A 287 4.43 -8.22 3.32
C ALA A 287 5.49 -9.14 2.68
N ASP A 288 5.43 -9.33 1.36
CA ASP A 288 6.47 -10.06 0.61
C ASP A 288 7.81 -9.32 0.69
N GLY A 289 7.79 -7.99 0.54
CA GLY A 289 8.97 -7.13 0.68
C GLY A 289 9.61 -7.23 2.07
N LEU A 290 8.82 -7.12 3.14
CA LEU A 290 9.27 -7.25 4.51
C LEU A 290 9.84 -8.65 4.79
N SER A 291 9.13 -9.70 4.37
CA SER A 291 9.60 -11.08 4.50
C SER A 291 10.90 -11.31 3.73
N ASN A 292 11.05 -10.71 2.56
CA ASN A 292 12.31 -10.74 1.81
C ASN A 292 13.45 -9.95 2.47
N LEU A 293 13.16 -9.01 3.37
CA LEU A 293 14.19 -8.29 4.13
C LEU A 293 14.63 -9.09 5.37
N VAL A 294 13.68 -9.69 6.08
CA VAL A 294 13.94 -10.30 7.41
C VAL A 294 14.05 -11.83 7.41
N LYS A 295 13.49 -12.51 6.39
CA LYS A 295 13.33 -13.97 6.32
C LYS A 295 13.77 -14.54 4.97
N ARG A 296 14.68 -13.87 4.27
CA ARG A 296 15.13 -14.30 2.94
C ARG A 296 15.85 -15.64 2.99
N GLU A 297 16.74 -15.79 3.97
CA GLU A 297 17.65 -16.91 4.07
C GLU A 297 16.95 -18.20 4.51
N GLU A 298 15.80 -18.11 5.19
CA GLU A 298 14.98 -19.28 5.58
C GLU A 298 14.69 -20.18 4.37
N VAL A 299 14.44 -19.60 3.19
CA VAL A 299 14.13 -20.38 1.96
C VAL A 299 15.33 -21.19 1.45
N LEU A 300 16.54 -20.87 1.89
CA LEU A 300 17.76 -21.58 1.54
C LEU A 300 18.05 -22.75 2.51
N GLU A 301 17.33 -22.84 3.63
CA GLU A 301 17.44 -23.94 4.59
C GLU A 301 16.97 -25.25 3.95
N SER A 302 17.65 -26.36 4.26
CA SER A 302 17.41 -27.65 3.59
C SER A 302 16.03 -28.24 3.85
N ASP A 303 15.42 -27.90 4.99
CA ASP A 303 14.13 -28.39 5.46
C ASP A 303 12.97 -27.42 5.17
N PHE A 304 13.25 -26.21 4.66
CA PHE A 304 12.22 -25.21 4.36
C PHE A 304 11.10 -25.75 3.46
N ILE A 305 11.49 -26.53 2.44
CA ILE A 305 10.54 -27.15 1.49
C ILE A 305 10.12 -28.56 1.92
N GLY A 306 10.55 -29.00 3.11
CA GLY A 306 10.07 -30.23 3.72
C GLY A 306 8.54 -30.24 3.90
N ASN A 307 7.90 -29.07 3.98
CA ASN A 307 6.45 -28.92 3.91
C ASN A 307 5.98 -28.68 2.46
N TRP A 308 5.99 -29.76 1.68
CA TRP A 308 5.64 -29.72 0.26
C TRP A 308 4.23 -29.17 -0.04
N PRO A 309 3.15 -29.57 0.66
CA PRO A 309 1.82 -29.03 0.40
C PRO A 309 1.73 -27.52 0.59
N GLU A 310 2.45 -26.95 1.56
CA GLU A 310 2.46 -25.50 1.77
C GLU A 310 3.30 -24.78 0.72
N THR A 311 4.44 -25.35 0.32
CA THR A 311 5.26 -24.80 -0.77
C THR A 311 4.47 -24.75 -2.09
N GLU A 312 3.72 -25.81 -2.41
CA GLU A 312 2.86 -25.83 -3.60
C GLU A 312 1.80 -24.73 -3.56
N LYS A 313 1.17 -24.50 -2.39
CA LYS A 313 0.21 -23.41 -2.20
C LYS A 313 0.86 -22.05 -2.37
N ASP A 314 2.07 -21.82 -1.88
CA ASP A 314 2.78 -20.55 -2.04
C ASP A 314 3.09 -20.24 -3.51
N ILE A 315 3.51 -21.25 -4.30
CA ILE A 315 3.76 -21.09 -5.74
C ILE A 315 2.45 -20.87 -6.50
N ALA A 316 1.43 -21.66 -6.21
CA ALA A 316 0.07 -21.52 -6.73
C ALA A 316 -0.47 -20.11 -6.50
N ASP A 317 -0.32 -19.62 -5.27
CA ASP A 317 -0.74 -18.31 -4.83
C ASP A 317 0.01 -17.19 -5.57
N LEU A 318 1.33 -17.29 -5.72
CA LEU A 318 2.12 -16.34 -6.51
C LEU A 318 1.64 -16.29 -7.97
N MET A 319 1.42 -17.44 -8.60
CA MET A 319 0.95 -17.51 -9.99
C MET A 319 -0.44 -16.89 -10.15
N GLN A 320 -1.32 -17.08 -9.17
CA GLN A 320 -2.63 -16.45 -9.15
C GLN A 320 -2.53 -14.93 -9.02
N ARG A 321 -1.68 -14.40 -8.13
CA ARG A 321 -1.44 -12.95 -7.99
C ARG A 321 -0.86 -12.32 -9.27
N VAL A 322 0.01 -13.05 -9.98
CA VAL A 322 0.53 -12.62 -11.29
C VAL A 322 -0.59 -12.48 -12.31
N ARG A 323 -1.48 -13.47 -12.41
CA ARG A 323 -2.67 -13.40 -13.27
C ARG A 323 -3.54 -12.19 -12.89
N GLU A 324 -3.88 -12.04 -11.62
CA GLU A 324 -4.77 -10.96 -11.16
C GLU A 324 -4.22 -9.57 -11.49
N THR A 325 -2.91 -9.36 -11.29
CA THR A 325 -2.25 -8.09 -11.61
C THR A 325 -2.25 -7.83 -13.13
N MET A 326 -2.05 -8.86 -13.94
CA MET A 326 -2.12 -8.77 -15.40
C MET A 326 -3.56 -8.43 -15.85
N GLU A 327 -4.59 -9.07 -15.28
CA GLU A 327 -5.99 -8.81 -15.63
C GLU A 327 -6.45 -7.39 -15.28
N ALA A 328 -5.88 -6.83 -14.21
CA ALA A 328 -6.09 -5.45 -13.77
C ALA A 328 -5.33 -4.39 -14.60
N SER A 329 -4.46 -4.82 -15.52
CA SER A 329 -3.59 -3.93 -16.29
C SER A 329 -4.01 -3.82 -17.76
N ASN A 330 -3.83 -2.64 -18.36
CA ASN A 330 -3.92 -2.46 -19.81
C ASN A 330 -2.58 -2.87 -20.44
N LEU A 331 -2.47 -4.13 -20.87
CA LEU A 331 -1.22 -4.70 -21.38
C LEU A 331 -0.76 -4.03 -22.68
N ASP A 332 -1.69 -3.61 -23.53
CA ASP A 332 -1.38 -2.90 -24.78
C ASP A 332 -0.66 -1.58 -24.48
N HIS A 333 -1.17 -0.81 -23.52
CA HIS A 333 -0.52 0.43 -23.07
C HIS A 333 0.81 0.15 -22.37
N GLN A 334 0.88 -0.87 -21.52
CA GLN A 334 2.13 -1.23 -20.84
C GLN A 334 3.21 -1.70 -21.82
N ASN A 335 2.84 -2.42 -22.89
CA ASN A 335 3.76 -2.85 -23.96
C ASN A 335 4.33 -1.64 -24.71
N LEU A 336 3.47 -0.68 -25.07
CA LEU A 336 3.91 0.58 -25.67
C LEU A 336 4.84 1.38 -24.73
N ARG A 337 4.49 1.47 -23.44
CA ARG A 337 5.33 2.14 -22.44
C ARG A 337 6.69 1.46 -22.31
N SER A 338 6.72 0.13 -22.25
CA SER A 338 7.95 -0.66 -22.20
C SER A 338 8.84 -0.43 -23.41
N LYS A 339 8.26 -0.36 -24.61
CA LYS A 339 8.98 0.02 -25.84
C LYS A 339 9.64 1.40 -25.72
N LEU A 340 8.86 2.41 -25.32
CA LEU A 340 9.39 3.77 -25.11
C LEU A 340 10.49 3.80 -24.03
N GLY A 341 10.31 3.03 -22.95
CA GLY A 341 11.33 2.88 -21.91
C GLY A 341 12.61 2.20 -22.43
N ASN A 342 12.49 1.30 -23.40
CA ASN A 342 13.64 0.65 -24.02
C ASN A 342 14.44 1.60 -24.93
N GLU A 343 13.87 2.70 -25.43
CA GLU A 343 14.60 3.68 -26.27
C GLU A 343 15.76 4.34 -25.53
N ALA A 344 15.72 4.36 -24.19
CA ALA A 344 16.82 4.80 -23.34
C ALA A 344 18.03 3.83 -23.37
N PHE A 345 17.84 2.59 -23.84
CA PHE A 345 18.89 1.61 -24.04
C PHE A 345 19.39 1.68 -25.51
N SER A 346 20.69 1.57 -25.74
CA SER A 346 21.25 1.71 -27.09
C SER A 346 20.84 0.54 -28.01
N GLY A 347 20.11 0.85 -29.09
CA GLY A 347 19.70 -0.08 -30.14
C GLY A 347 18.19 -0.08 -30.29
N ASN A 348 17.67 0.01 -31.53
CA ASN A 348 16.23 -0.06 -31.81
C ASN A 348 15.62 -1.25 -31.07
N PRO A 349 14.83 -1.03 -30.01
CA PRO A 349 14.32 -2.14 -29.24
C PRO A 349 13.03 -2.63 -29.88
N ASP A 350 12.99 -3.93 -30.13
CA ASP A 350 11.73 -4.61 -30.45
C ASP A 350 10.76 -4.45 -29.27
N GLU A 351 9.46 -4.48 -29.57
CA GLU A 351 8.45 -4.52 -28.52
C GLU A 351 8.59 -5.82 -27.73
N PRO A 352 8.41 -5.82 -26.39
CA PRO A 352 8.44 -7.07 -25.62
C PRO A 352 7.49 -8.11 -26.20
N PHE A 353 6.29 -7.68 -26.61
CA PHE A 353 5.35 -8.49 -27.39
C PHE A 353 5.01 -7.79 -28.70
N ASP A 354 4.82 -8.57 -29.77
CA ASP A 354 4.37 -8.04 -31.05
C ASP A 354 3.00 -7.34 -30.90
N PRO A 355 2.84 -6.09 -31.40
CA PRO A 355 1.60 -5.37 -31.29
C PRO A 355 0.55 -6.02 -32.19
N VAL A 356 -0.60 -6.36 -31.62
CA VAL A 356 -1.74 -6.86 -32.37
C VAL A 356 -2.64 -5.68 -32.72
N ALA A 357 -3.04 -5.54 -33.99
CA ALA A 357 -3.93 -4.46 -34.40
C ALA A 357 -5.32 -4.61 -33.72
N PRO A 358 -5.90 -3.51 -33.20
CA PRO A 358 -7.23 -3.54 -32.61
C PRO A 358 -8.29 -3.92 -33.65
N ARG A 359 -9.33 -4.63 -33.22
CA ARG A 359 -10.44 -5.05 -34.08
C ARG A 359 -11.77 -4.49 -33.56
N PRO A 360 -12.82 -4.36 -34.39
CA PRO A 360 -14.14 -3.94 -33.90
C PRO A 360 -14.61 -4.84 -32.75
N GLY A 361 -15.00 -4.23 -31.62
CA GLY A 361 -15.40 -4.94 -30.39
C GLY A 361 -14.23 -5.41 -29.50
N HIS A 362 -12.99 -5.30 -29.98
CA HIS A 362 -11.77 -5.80 -29.34
C HIS A 362 -10.64 -4.77 -29.44
N PRO A 363 -10.76 -3.62 -28.74
CA PRO A 363 -9.83 -2.50 -28.87
C PRO A 363 -8.49 -2.73 -28.16
N LEU A 364 -8.37 -3.73 -27.29
CA LEU A 364 -7.19 -4.04 -26.47
C LEU A 364 -6.75 -5.50 -26.67
N PRO A 365 -6.25 -5.87 -27.86
CA PRO A 365 -6.03 -7.27 -28.22
C PRO A 365 -4.95 -7.97 -27.39
N LEU A 366 -3.87 -7.29 -26.97
CA LEU A 366 -2.86 -7.91 -26.10
C LEU A 366 -3.43 -8.18 -24.71
N THR A 367 -4.20 -7.23 -24.17
CA THR A 367 -4.92 -7.39 -22.90
C THR A 367 -5.88 -8.59 -22.95
N GLU A 368 -6.63 -8.73 -24.04
CA GLU A 368 -7.53 -9.85 -24.25
C GLU A 368 -6.81 -11.19 -24.40
N LEU A 369 -5.72 -11.24 -25.18
CA LEU A 369 -4.88 -12.43 -25.30
C LEU A 369 -4.28 -12.85 -23.96
N GLY A 370 -3.80 -11.88 -23.17
CA GLY A 370 -3.32 -12.10 -21.81
C GLY A 370 -4.38 -12.77 -20.95
N ARG A 371 -5.60 -12.22 -20.93
CA ARG A 371 -6.76 -12.78 -20.22
C ARG A 371 -7.11 -14.20 -20.70
N MET A 372 -7.15 -14.43 -22.01
CA MET A 372 -7.45 -15.76 -22.58
C MET A 372 -6.41 -16.81 -22.19
N ASN A 373 -5.13 -16.46 -22.25
CA ASN A 373 -4.03 -17.37 -21.92
C ASN A 373 -3.97 -17.73 -20.44
N HIS A 374 -4.51 -16.89 -19.56
CA HIS A 374 -4.54 -17.12 -18.11
C HIS A 374 -5.93 -17.51 -17.59
N ALA A 375 -6.90 -17.80 -18.47
CA ALA A 375 -8.31 -17.89 -18.09
C ALA A 375 -8.67 -19.02 -17.08
N ARG A 376 -7.73 -19.88 -16.66
CA ARG A 376 -7.95 -20.96 -15.66
C ARG A 376 -6.66 -21.35 -14.93
N PHE A 377 -6.80 -21.91 -13.72
CA PHE A 377 -5.72 -22.52 -12.92
C PHE A 377 -5.00 -23.72 -13.59
N LEU A 378 -5.50 -24.18 -14.74
CA LEU A 378 -4.73 -25.01 -15.68
C LEU A 378 -3.33 -24.42 -15.96
N ALA A 379 -3.18 -23.09 -15.90
CA ALA A 379 -1.90 -22.42 -16.04
C ALA A 379 -0.86 -22.90 -15.01
N TYR A 380 -1.23 -23.16 -13.75
CA TYR A 380 -0.28 -23.64 -12.74
C TYR A 380 0.21 -25.06 -13.04
N GLU A 381 -0.70 -26.01 -13.31
CA GLU A 381 -0.32 -27.40 -13.63
C GLU A 381 0.47 -27.48 -14.94
N VAL A 382 0.06 -26.73 -15.97
CA VAL A 382 0.80 -26.62 -17.24
C VAL A 382 2.17 -25.99 -16.99
N PHE A 383 2.26 -24.95 -16.17
CA PHE A 383 3.52 -24.29 -15.82
C PHE A 383 4.45 -25.25 -15.08
N LYS A 384 3.94 -25.97 -14.08
CA LYS A 384 4.66 -27.00 -13.32
C LYS A 384 5.17 -28.11 -14.22
N GLN A 385 4.30 -28.71 -15.03
CA GLN A 385 4.68 -29.77 -15.96
C GLN A 385 5.72 -29.28 -16.97
N ARG A 386 5.52 -28.08 -17.54
CA ARG A 386 6.40 -27.51 -18.56
C ARG A 386 7.77 -27.16 -18.01
N LEU A 387 7.84 -26.53 -16.85
CA LEU A 387 9.13 -26.24 -16.20
C LEU A 387 9.82 -27.51 -15.71
N GLY A 388 9.08 -28.49 -15.21
CA GLY A 388 9.65 -29.78 -14.82
C GLY A 388 10.29 -30.53 -16.00
N GLN A 389 9.63 -30.53 -17.17
CA GLN A 389 10.18 -31.12 -18.40
C GLN A 389 11.31 -30.31 -19.03
N ARG A 390 11.29 -28.98 -18.85
CA ARG A 390 12.20 -28.03 -19.48
C ARG A 390 12.68 -26.98 -18.47
N PRO A 391 13.50 -27.37 -17.49
CA PRO A 391 13.90 -26.49 -16.39
C PRO A 391 14.73 -25.29 -16.86
N GLU A 392 15.33 -25.36 -18.05
CA GLU A 392 16.03 -24.22 -18.66
C GLU A 392 15.10 -23.03 -18.95
N LEU A 393 13.80 -23.27 -19.12
CA LEU A 393 12.80 -22.22 -19.34
C LEU A 393 12.64 -21.31 -18.13
N PHE A 394 12.99 -21.75 -16.92
CA PHE A 394 12.91 -20.91 -15.72
C PHE A 394 13.69 -19.61 -15.89
N LYS A 395 14.93 -19.69 -16.39
CA LYS A 395 15.77 -18.51 -16.64
C LYS A 395 15.27 -17.67 -17.83
N GLN A 396 14.52 -18.28 -18.76
CA GLN A 396 13.92 -17.57 -19.88
C GLN A 396 12.65 -16.83 -19.48
N TRP A 397 11.89 -17.36 -18.51
CA TRP A 397 10.56 -16.86 -18.17
C TRP A 397 10.51 -16.05 -16.89
N ILE A 398 11.40 -16.29 -15.93
CA ILE A 398 11.38 -15.62 -14.63
C ILE A 398 12.57 -14.67 -14.54
N ARG A 399 12.30 -13.38 -14.34
CA ARG A 399 13.35 -12.38 -14.19
C ARG A 399 14.14 -12.65 -12.92
N ASN A 400 15.47 -12.71 -13.04
CA ASN A 400 16.36 -12.83 -11.89
C ASN A 400 16.46 -11.47 -11.16
N PRO A 401 16.02 -11.34 -9.91
CA PRO A 401 16.09 -10.09 -9.15
C PRO A 401 17.52 -9.65 -8.80
N LEU A 402 18.54 -10.49 -9.05
CA LEU A 402 19.95 -10.18 -8.88
C LEU A 402 20.66 -9.79 -10.18
N ALA A 403 19.99 -9.89 -11.32
CA ALA A 403 20.59 -9.52 -12.60
C ALA A 403 20.68 -8.00 -12.73
N GLU A 404 21.67 -7.53 -13.49
CA GLU A 404 21.76 -6.12 -13.89
C GLU A 404 20.47 -5.70 -14.60
N PRO A 405 20.00 -4.45 -14.41
CA PRO A 405 18.82 -3.93 -15.10
C PRO A 405 18.92 -4.15 -16.61
N GLN A 406 17.94 -4.86 -17.16
CA GLN A 406 17.82 -5.10 -18.59
C GLN A 406 16.74 -4.20 -19.18
N PRO A 407 16.73 -4.01 -20.52
CA PRO A 407 15.53 -3.53 -21.21
C PRO A 407 14.30 -4.35 -20.82
N TYR A 408 13.12 -3.74 -20.90
CA TYR A 408 11.84 -4.46 -20.80
C TYR A 408 11.79 -5.57 -21.85
N ASP A 409 11.45 -6.77 -21.39
CA ASP A 409 11.41 -8.01 -22.18
C ASP A 409 10.18 -8.85 -21.78
N THR A 410 10.12 -10.10 -22.24
CA THR A 410 9.01 -11.04 -21.96
C THR A 410 9.12 -11.78 -20.63
N GLN A 411 10.17 -11.57 -19.83
CA GLN A 411 10.33 -12.24 -18.53
C GLN A 411 9.29 -11.71 -17.53
N MET A 412 8.71 -12.64 -16.77
CA MET A 412 7.76 -12.34 -15.71
C MET A 412 8.44 -11.62 -14.53
N PRO A 413 7.80 -10.58 -13.97
CA PRO A 413 6.53 -9.98 -14.40
C PRO A 413 6.71 -9.11 -15.66
N ALA A 414 6.12 -9.53 -16.78
CA ALA A 414 6.32 -8.87 -18.06
C ALA A 414 5.57 -7.54 -18.09
N LEU A 415 6.13 -6.53 -18.77
CA LEU A 415 5.56 -5.19 -18.95
C LEU A 415 5.36 -4.35 -17.67
N MET A 416 5.68 -4.90 -16.49
CA MET A 416 5.58 -4.18 -15.22
C MET A 416 6.84 -3.37 -14.96
N ARG A 417 6.67 -2.17 -14.39
CA ARG A 417 7.76 -1.23 -14.08
C ARG A 417 7.95 -1.08 -12.58
N GLY A 418 9.21 -1.18 -12.14
CA GLY A 418 9.63 -0.81 -10.80
C GLY A 418 9.70 0.71 -10.61
N SER A 419 9.77 1.16 -9.35
CA SER A 419 9.91 2.57 -9.01
C SER A 419 11.21 3.19 -9.53
N ASP A 420 12.24 2.39 -9.75
CA ASP A 420 13.53 2.74 -10.35
C ASP A 420 13.47 2.88 -11.89
N SER A 421 12.29 2.71 -12.49
CA SER A 421 12.06 2.71 -13.94
C SER A 421 12.60 1.50 -14.69
N ALA A 422 13.16 0.51 -14.00
CA ALA A 422 13.56 -0.77 -14.58
C ALA A 422 12.36 -1.73 -14.67
N PRO A 423 12.47 -2.82 -15.46
CA PRO A 423 11.52 -3.90 -15.41
C PRO A 423 11.40 -4.48 -14.00
N MET A 424 10.16 -4.67 -13.54
CA MET A 424 9.90 -5.20 -12.21
C MET A 424 10.33 -6.67 -12.10
N TYR A 425 10.59 -7.12 -10.88
CA TYR A 425 10.92 -8.52 -10.55
C TYR A 425 10.13 -8.97 -9.31
N ILE A 426 9.96 -10.29 -9.16
CA ILE A 426 9.52 -10.88 -7.89
C ILE A 426 10.64 -10.78 -6.85
N THR A 427 10.30 -10.79 -5.56
CA THR A 427 11.31 -10.69 -4.50
C THR A 427 12.35 -11.82 -4.59
N GLN A 428 13.57 -11.59 -4.08
CA GLN A 428 14.62 -12.63 -4.05
C GLN A 428 14.14 -13.89 -3.32
N ARG A 429 13.41 -13.72 -2.22
CA ARG A 429 12.79 -14.82 -1.47
C ARG A 429 11.83 -15.65 -2.35
N GLN A 430 10.91 -15.00 -3.06
CA GLN A 430 10.00 -15.68 -4.00
C GLN A 430 10.78 -16.38 -5.13
N TYR A 431 11.81 -15.74 -5.67
CA TYR A 431 12.66 -16.31 -6.71
C TYR A 431 13.37 -17.59 -6.22
N TYR A 432 14.00 -17.57 -5.05
CA TYR A 432 14.64 -18.74 -4.46
C TYR A 432 13.64 -19.86 -4.14
N LEU A 433 12.45 -19.50 -3.67
CA LEU A 433 11.38 -20.47 -3.42
C LEU A 433 11.00 -21.20 -4.72
N MET A 434 10.81 -20.47 -5.82
CA MET A 434 10.53 -21.08 -7.12
C MET A 434 11.69 -21.92 -7.63
N GLN A 435 12.94 -21.50 -7.45
CA GLN A 435 14.10 -22.30 -7.86
C GLN A 435 14.15 -23.65 -7.15
N LYS A 436 13.97 -23.62 -5.82
CA LYS A 436 14.00 -24.82 -5.00
C LYS A 436 12.78 -25.73 -5.20
N TRP A 437 11.61 -25.14 -5.39
CA TRP A 437 10.42 -25.86 -5.84
C TRP A 437 10.68 -26.61 -7.15
N LEU A 438 11.30 -25.95 -8.14
CA LEU A 438 11.62 -26.56 -9.43
C LEU A 438 12.63 -27.72 -9.32
N GLU A 439 13.61 -27.63 -8.41
CA GLU A 439 14.53 -28.75 -8.13
C GLU A 439 13.77 -30.02 -7.73
N ILE A 440 12.73 -29.89 -6.91
CA ILE A 440 11.91 -31.02 -6.46
C ILE A 440 11.02 -31.53 -7.59
N VAL A 441 10.31 -30.64 -8.30
CA VAL A 441 9.45 -31.03 -9.44
C VAL A 441 10.24 -31.82 -10.48
N LYS A 442 11.46 -31.37 -10.80
CA LYS A 442 12.35 -32.05 -11.73
C LYS A 442 12.69 -33.46 -11.22
N ASN A 443 13.12 -33.59 -9.97
CA ASN A 443 13.50 -34.88 -9.39
C ASN A 443 12.32 -35.86 -9.35
N SER A 444 11.11 -35.37 -9.03
CA SER A 444 9.90 -36.21 -9.02
C SER A 444 9.53 -36.74 -10.41
N LEU A 445 9.68 -35.92 -11.46
CA LEU A 445 9.46 -36.36 -12.85
C LEU A 445 10.51 -37.39 -13.31
N GLU A 446 11.77 -37.23 -12.89
CA GLU A 446 12.84 -38.20 -13.19
C GLU A 446 12.61 -39.55 -12.48
N ASN A 447 11.97 -39.54 -11.31
CA ASN A 447 11.64 -40.75 -10.53
C ASN A 447 10.29 -41.38 -10.89
N GLY A 448 9.43 -40.69 -11.65
CA GLY A 448 8.09 -41.18 -12.01
C GLY A 448 7.03 -41.02 -10.91
N ASP A 449 7.26 -40.13 -9.95
CA ASP A 449 6.41 -39.92 -8.77
C ASP A 449 5.28 -38.90 -8.98
N VAL A 450 5.26 -38.17 -10.10
CA VAL A 450 4.31 -37.07 -10.43
C VAL A 450 3.82 -37.15 -11.86
#